data_AF-M4EEF7-F1
#
_entry.id   AF-M4EEF7-F1
#
_cell.length_a   1.000
_cell.length_b   1.000
_cell.length_c   1.000
_cell.angle_alpha   90.00
_cell.angle_beta   90.00
_cell.angle_gamma   90.00
#
_symmetry.space_group_name_H-M   'P 1'
#
loop_
_entity.id
_entity.type
_entity.pdbx_description
1 polymer ?
#
loop_
_entity_poly.entity_id
_entity_poly.type
_entity_poly.pdbx_seq_one_letter_code
_entity_poly.pdbx_strand_id
1 'polypeptide(L)'
;MGKCMQGFLDEQFMELEELQDDVNPNFVEEVATLYFKDSARLINSIDQALERGSFDFNRLDNYMHQFKGSSSSIGASKVKTECTMFREYCRVGNAEGCLRTFQQVKKEHATLRKKLEHYFQASQ
;
A
#
# COMPACT_ATOMS: atom_id res chain seq x y z
N MET A 1 -9.01 13.30 -16.24
CA MET A 1 -9.21 12.08 -15.43
C MET A 1 -9.02 12.40 -13.95
N GLY A 2 -9.83 13.31 -13.39
CA GLY A 2 -9.48 14.05 -12.16
C GLY A 2 -10.57 14.00 -11.09
N LYS A 3 -10.26 13.26 -10.02
CA LYS A 3 -10.71 13.37 -8.60
C LYS A 3 -10.24 12.05 -7.89
N CYS A 4 -8.93 11.97 -7.59
CA CYS A 4 -8.17 10.86 -6.97
C CYS A 4 -8.68 9.42 -7.26
N MET A 5 -8.33 8.86 -8.42
CA MET A 5 -8.84 7.59 -9.01
C MET A 5 -9.79 6.73 -8.14
N GLN A 6 -11.07 7.12 -8.09
CA GLN A 6 -12.22 6.46 -7.42
C GLN A 6 -11.92 5.87 -6.03
N GLY A 7 -11.27 6.66 -5.16
CA GLY A 7 -11.03 6.34 -3.75
C GLY A 7 -9.87 5.37 -3.49
N PHE A 8 -9.09 5.02 -4.53
CA PHE A 8 -7.84 4.26 -4.37
C PHE A 8 -6.66 5.16 -4.01
N LEU A 9 -6.70 6.40 -4.50
CA LEU A 9 -5.76 7.46 -4.18
C LEU A 9 -6.47 8.53 -3.35
N ASP A 10 -5.74 9.25 -2.51
CA ASP A 10 -6.21 10.43 -1.78
C ASP A 10 -5.42 11.69 -2.18
N GLU A 11 -5.60 12.79 -1.44
CA GLU A 11 -5.01 14.10 -1.73
C GLU A 11 -3.47 14.08 -1.73
N GLN A 12 -2.84 13.15 -0.99
CA GLN A 12 -1.39 13.03 -0.97
C GLN A 12 -0.81 12.71 -2.36
N PHE A 13 -1.55 11.98 -3.20
CA PHE A 13 -1.10 11.70 -4.55
C PHE A 13 -1.10 12.96 -5.42
N MET A 14 -2.07 13.87 -5.23
CA MET A 14 -2.10 15.14 -5.95
C MET A 14 -0.90 16.01 -5.55
N GLU A 15 -0.53 16.03 -4.26
CA GLU A 15 0.69 16.70 -3.80
C GLU A 15 1.95 16.13 -4.47
N LEU A 16 2.02 14.82 -4.72
CA LEU A 16 3.14 14.23 -5.47
C LEU A 16 3.15 14.66 -6.93
N GLU A 17 1.98 14.79 -7.56
CA GLU A 17 1.86 15.29 -8.94
C GLU A 17 2.31 16.75 -9.06
N GLU A 18 2.03 17.58 -8.07
CA GLU A 18 2.48 18.99 -8.03
C GLU A 18 4.01 19.14 -7.90
N LEU A 19 4.71 18.11 -7.42
CA LEU A 19 6.17 18.08 -7.34
C LEU A 19 6.85 17.68 -8.66
N GLN A 20 6.09 17.19 -9.64
CA GLN A 20 6.59 16.83 -10.96
C GLN A 20 6.70 18.07 -11.86
N ASP A 21 7.84 18.27 -12.50
CA ASP A 21 8.10 19.40 -13.39
C ASP A 21 8.92 18.99 -14.63
N ASP A 22 9.25 19.95 -15.50
CA ASP A 22 10.03 19.71 -16.72
C ASP A 22 11.47 19.21 -16.44
N VAL A 23 11.99 19.40 -15.23
CA VAL A 23 13.33 18.95 -14.82
C VAL A 23 13.27 17.50 -14.33
N ASN A 24 12.17 17.10 -13.70
CA ASN A 24 11.91 15.74 -13.25
C ASN A 24 10.54 15.20 -13.73
N PRO A 25 10.38 14.95 -15.03
CA PRO A 25 9.08 14.63 -15.63
C PRO A 25 8.53 13.24 -15.24
N ASN A 26 9.34 12.38 -14.63
CA ASN A 26 8.95 11.02 -14.24
C ASN A 26 8.86 10.83 -12.71
N PHE A 27 8.94 11.92 -11.93
CA PHE A 27 9.00 11.86 -10.46
C PHE A 27 7.93 10.95 -9.85
N VAL A 28 6.66 11.11 -10.27
CA VAL A 28 5.54 10.36 -9.69
C VAL A 28 5.63 8.87 -10.05
N GLU A 29 6.05 8.54 -11.28
CA GLU A 29 6.23 7.16 -11.72
C GLU A 29 7.39 6.48 -10.98
N GLU A 30 8.48 7.20 -10.73
CA GLU A 30 9.62 6.70 -9.95
C GLU A 30 9.24 6.42 -8.49
N VAL A 31 8.51 7.33 -7.84
CA VAL A 31 7.99 7.15 -6.48
C VAL A 31 7.05 5.95 -6.42
N ALA A 32 6.14 5.81 -7.38
CA ALA A 32 5.25 4.65 -7.48
C ALA A 32 6.02 3.34 -7.67
N THR A 33 7.02 3.33 -8.54
CA THR A 33 7.86 2.17 -8.81
C THR A 33 8.61 1.73 -7.55
N LEU A 34 9.19 2.68 -6.81
CA LEU A 34 9.89 2.39 -5.56
C LEU A 34 8.93 1.83 -4.51
N TYR A 35 7.76 2.45 -4.34
CA TYR A 35 6.72 1.96 -3.44
C TYR A 35 6.34 0.50 -3.74
N PHE A 36 6.07 0.15 -5.01
CA PHE A 36 5.69 -1.21 -5.38
C PHE A 36 6.81 -2.23 -5.19
N LYS A 37 8.06 -1.83 -5.41
CA LYS A 37 9.23 -2.68 -5.19
C LYS A 37 9.42 -3.01 -3.70
N ASP A 38 9.35 -2.00 -2.84
CA ASP A 38 9.59 -2.19 -1.41
C ASP A 38 8.41 -2.90 -0.72
N SER A 39 7.18 -2.52 -1.09
CA SER A 39 5.98 -3.20 -0.57
C SER A 39 5.90 -4.67 -0.98
N ALA A 40 6.39 -5.07 -2.17
CA ALA A 40 6.44 -6.49 -2.54
C ALA A 40 7.32 -7.32 -1.58
N ARG A 41 8.46 -6.76 -1.14
CA ARG A 41 9.35 -7.40 -0.15
C ARG A 41 8.69 -7.49 1.22
N LEU A 42 7.96 -6.44 1.60
CA LEU A 42 7.23 -6.40 2.88
C LEU A 42 6.08 -7.40 2.90
N ILE A 43 5.27 -7.47 1.83
CA ILE A 43 4.19 -8.46 1.67
C ILE A 43 4.75 -9.88 1.81
N ASN A 44 5.84 -10.21 1.11
CA ASN A 44 6.47 -11.52 1.22
C ASN A 44 6.96 -11.83 2.65
N SER A 45 7.49 -10.83 3.35
CA SER A 45 7.92 -10.99 4.75
C SER A 45 6.74 -11.29 5.69
N ILE A 46 5.56 -10.72 5.41
CA ILE A 46 4.33 -10.96 6.17
C ILE A 46 3.74 -12.33 5.83
N ASP A 47 3.68 -12.74 4.55
CA ASP A 47 3.27 -14.09 4.14
C ASP A 47 4.09 -15.15 4.89
N GLN A 48 5.42 -15.03 4.89
CA GLN A 48 6.31 -15.95 5.61
C GLN A 48 6.13 -15.93 7.14
N ALA A 49 5.75 -14.78 7.72
CA ALA A 49 5.47 -14.71 9.15
C ALA A 49 4.16 -15.43 9.50
N LEU A 50 3.14 -15.34 8.63
CA LEU A 50 1.84 -15.98 8.81
C LEU A 50 1.89 -17.50 8.56
N GLU A 51 2.69 -17.96 7.60
CA GLU A 51 2.86 -19.39 7.28
C GLU A 51 3.50 -20.21 8.42
N ARG A 52 4.32 -19.56 9.26
CA ARG A 52 5.00 -20.21 10.40
C ARG A 52 4.04 -20.61 11.53
N GLY A 53 2.77 -20.20 11.48
CA GLY A 53 1.72 -20.62 12.41
C GLY A 53 1.77 -19.98 13.80
N SER A 54 2.91 -19.40 14.23
CA SER A 54 2.99 -18.56 15.42
C SER A 54 2.65 -17.11 15.05
N PHE A 55 1.42 -16.67 15.35
CA PHE A 55 1.01 -15.29 15.17
C PHE A 55 1.72 -14.38 16.19
N ASP A 56 2.93 -13.94 15.84
CA ASP A 56 3.59 -12.84 16.55
C ASP A 56 2.89 -11.53 16.17
N PHE A 57 1.81 -11.22 16.88
CA PHE A 57 0.99 -10.04 16.63
C PHE A 57 1.76 -8.73 16.74
N ASN A 58 2.78 -8.65 17.61
CA ASN A 58 3.62 -7.45 17.74
C ASN A 58 4.46 -7.24 16.48
N ARG A 59 5.09 -8.31 15.98
CA ARG A 59 5.86 -8.24 14.74
C ARG A 59 4.98 -7.94 13.54
N LEU A 60 3.80 -8.55 13.47
CA LEU A 60 2.83 -8.29 12.40
C LEU A 60 2.28 -6.85 12.45
N ASP A 61 2.02 -6.29 13.65
CA ASP A 61 1.64 -4.88 13.80
C ASP A 61 2.75 -3.94 13.32
N ASN A 62 4.01 -4.24 13.64
CA ASN A 62 5.16 -3.45 13.19
C ASN A 62 5.31 -3.45 11.66
N TYR A 63 5.09 -4.59 11.01
CA TYR A 63 5.07 -4.65 9.54
C TYR A 63 3.95 -3.79 8.95
N MET A 64 2.74 -3.90 9.49
CA MET A 64 1.61 -3.10 8.99
C MET A 64 1.72 -1.62 9.33
N HIS A 65 2.40 -1.26 10.41
CA HIS A 65 2.70 0.14 10.71
C HIS A 65 3.60 0.75 9.62
N GLN A 66 4.67 0.05 9.25
CA GLN A 66 5.56 0.45 8.15
C GLN A 66 4.81 0.52 6.82
N PHE A 67 4.01 -0.50 6.51
CA PHE A 67 3.25 -0.53 5.26
C PHE A 67 2.22 0.60 5.20
N LYS A 68 1.47 0.83 6.29
CA LYS A 68 0.54 1.97 6.39
C LYS A 68 1.27 3.29 6.13
N GLY A 69 2.46 3.48 6.69
CA GLY A 69 3.27 4.68 6.49
C GLY A 69 3.62 4.91 5.02
N SER A 70 4.19 3.91 4.36
CA SER A 70 4.55 4.00 2.93
C SER A 70 3.34 4.10 2.01
N SER A 71 2.22 3.44 2.34
CA SER A 71 0.96 3.62 1.62
C SER A 71 0.42 5.04 1.80
N SER A 72 0.58 5.63 2.98
CA SER A 72 0.14 7.02 3.21
C SER A 72 0.96 8.00 2.39
N SER A 73 2.28 7.83 2.26
CA SER A 73 3.15 8.76 1.53
C SER A 73 2.90 8.83 0.02
N ILE A 74 2.25 7.82 -0.56
CA ILE A 74 1.83 7.82 -1.97
C ILE A 74 0.30 7.99 -2.14
N GLY A 75 -0.40 8.27 -1.04
CA GLY A 75 -1.85 8.41 -1.04
C GLY A 75 -2.63 7.13 -1.34
N ALA A 76 -2.05 5.93 -1.16
CA ALA A 76 -2.70 4.64 -1.38
C ALA A 76 -3.79 4.34 -0.33
N SER A 77 -4.93 5.03 -0.43
CA SER A 77 -5.96 5.14 0.60
C SER A 77 -6.56 3.79 1.03
N LYS A 78 -6.89 2.91 0.08
CA LYS A 78 -7.46 1.59 0.40
C LYS A 78 -6.44 0.67 1.07
N VAL A 79 -5.20 0.63 0.57
CA VAL A 79 -4.13 -0.15 1.20
C VAL A 79 -3.90 0.32 2.64
N LYS A 80 -3.81 1.65 2.85
CA LYS A 80 -3.71 2.29 4.16
C LYS A 80 -4.86 1.88 5.10
N THR A 81 -6.08 1.81 4.59
CA THR A 81 -7.28 1.40 5.34
C THR A 81 -7.17 -0.05 5.80
N GLU A 82 -6.82 -0.95 4.89
CA GLU A 82 -6.68 -2.38 5.21
C GLU A 82 -5.51 -2.66 6.15
N CYS A 83 -4.38 -1.95 6.00
CA CYS A 83 -3.29 -1.99 6.98
C CYS A 83 -3.77 -1.54 8.36
N THR A 84 -4.60 -0.50 8.43
CA THR A 84 -5.16 -0.02 9.71
C THR A 84 -6.05 -1.09 10.34
N MET A 85 -6.93 -1.72 9.56
CA MET A 85 -7.81 -2.79 10.06
C MET A 85 -7.03 -4.01 10.53
N PHE A 86 -5.99 -4.43 9.78
CA PHE A 86 -5.12 -5.52 10.20
C PHE A 86 -4.47 -5.24 11.57
N ARG A 87 -4.01 -4.00 11.80
CA ARG A 87 -3.41 -3.60 13.07
C ARG A 87 -4.39 -3.68 14.23
N GLU A 88 -5.66 -3.32 14.02
CA GLU A 88 -6.69 -3.51 15.05
C GLU A 88 -6.84 -5.00 15.42
N TYR A 89 -6.80 -5.90 14.43
CA TYR A 89 -6.82 -7.35 14.69
C TYR A 89 -5.57 -7.86 15.40
N CYS A 90 -4.39 -7.30 15.14
CA CYS A 90 -3.19 -7.58 15.93
C CYS A 90 -3.39 -7.23 17.40
N ARG A 91 -3.96 -6.04 17.70
CA ARG A 91 -4.14 -5.54 19.08
C ARG A 91 -5.05 -6.43 19.91
N VAL A 92 -6.05 -7.05 19.29
CA VAL A 92 -7.00 -7.95 19.97
C VAL A 92 -6.64 -9.43 19.81
N GLY A 93 -5.49 -9.76 19.21
CA GLY A 93 -5.03 -11.14 19.03
C GLY A 93 -5.89 -11.97 18.08
N ASN A 94 -6.55 -11.35 17.10
CA ASN A 94 -7.46 -12.04 16.18
C ASN A 94 -6.74 -12.51 14.91
N ALA A 95 -6.23 -13.75 14.94
CA ALA A 95 -5.52 -14.37 13.84
C ALA A 95 -6.34 -14.46 12.53
N GLU A 96 -7.62 -14.85 12.63
CA GLU A 96 -8.51 -14.94 11.46
C GLU A 96 -8.73 -13.55 10.83
N GLY A 97 -8.94 -12.53 11.66
CA GLY A 97 -9.04 -11.14 11.24
C GLY A 97 -7.79 -10.66 10.50
N CYS A 98 -6.60 -10.96 11.03
CA CYS A 98 -5.32 -10.67 10.38
C CYS A 98 -5.22 -11.38 9.01
N LEU A 99 -5.53 -12.67 8.92
CA LEU A 99 -5.47 -13.41 7.66
C LEU A 99 -6.41 -12.82 6.60
N ARG A 100 -7.66 -12.54 6.97
CA ARG A 100 -8.66 -11.99 6.05
C ARG A 100 -8.26 -10.59 5.55
N THR A 101 -7.87 -9.71 6.47
CA THR A 101 -7.43 -8.35 6.11
C THR A 101 -6.15 -8.37 5.29
N PHE A 102 -5.23 -9.31 5.52
CA PHE A 102 -4.02 -9.39 4.71
C PHE A 102 -4.29 -9.80 3.26
N GLN A 103 -5.26 -10.69 3.02
CA GLN A 103 -5.72 -10.97 1.65
C GLN A 103 -6.27 -9.71 0.98
N GLN A 104 -6.99 -8.89 1.73
CA GLN A 104 -7.54 -7.64 1.25
C GLN A 104 -6.44 -6.58 0.99
N VAL A 105 -5.40 -6.49 1.84
CA VAL A 105 -4.19 -5.69 1.57
C VAL A 105 -3.56 -6.08 0.23
N LYS A 106 -3.33 -7.38 -0.01
CA LYS A 106 -2.75 -7.88 -1.27
C LYS A 106 -3.61 -7.53 -2.48
N LYS A 107 -4.93 -7.68 -2.37
CA LYS A 107 -5.88 -7.35 -3.43
C LYS A 107 -5.87 -5.86 -3.77
N GLU A 108 -5.98 -4.99 -2.77
CA GLU A 108 -6.01 -3.54 -3.00
C GLU A 108 -4.66 -3.01 -3.51
N HIS A 109 -3.55 -3.57 -3.02
CA HIS A 109 -2.20 -3.29 -3.53
C HIS A 109 -2.06 -3.65 -5.02
N ALA A 110 -2.44 -4.88 -5.41
CA ALA A 110 -2.37 -5.32 -6.80
C ALA A 110 -3.31 -4.51 -7.71
N THR A 111 -4.49 -4.14 -7.21
CA THR A 111 -5.45 -3.31 -7.94
C THR A 111 -4.91 -1.90 -8.17
N LEU A 112 -4.33 -1.29 -7.13
CA LEU A 112 -3.70 0.03 -7.24
C LEU A 112 -2.55 0.01 -8.25
N ARG A 113 -1.69 -1.02 -8.18
CA ARG A 113 -0.58 -1.20 -9.13
C ARG A 113 -1.05 -1.15 -10.57
N LYS A 114 -2.03 -1.98 -10.92
CA LYS A 114 -2.59 -2.01 -12.27
C LYS A 114 -3.14 -0.65 -12.67
N LYS A 115 -3.86 0.03 -11.79
CA LYS A 115 -4.41 1.36 -12.08
C LYS A 115 -3.34 2.40 -12.37
N LEU A 116 -2.28 2.42 -11.58
CA LEU A 116 -1.15 3.34 -11.78
C LEU A 116 -0.37 3.00 -13.05
N GLU A 117 -0.14 1.72 -13.35
CA GLU A 117 0.49 1.29 -14.62
C GLU A 117 -0.29 1.81 -15.84
N HIS A 118 -1.63 1.69 -15.83
CA HIS A 118 -2.48 2.24 -16.90
C HIS A 118 -2.46 3.78 -16.92
N TYR A 119 -2.41 4.42 -15.75
CA TYR A 119 -2.35 5.87 -15.62
C TYR A 119 -1.09 6.43 -16.30
N PHE A 120 0.08 5.85 -16.01
CA PHE A 120 1.34 6.29 -16.59
C PHE A 120 1.41 6.00 -18.09
N GLN A 121 0.92 4.84 -18.55
CA GLN A 121 0.85 4.52 -19.98
C GLN A 121 -0.04 5.47 -20.79
N ALA A 122 -1.14 5.97 -20.18
CA ALA A 122 -2.05 6.90 -20.83
C ALA A 122 -1.57 8.36 -20.79
N SER A 123 -0.53 8.64 -20.00
CA SER A 123 0.03 9.98 -19.79
C SER A 123 1.36 10.19 -20.54
N GLN A 124 1.82 9.17 -21.29
CA GLN A 124 2.97 9.21 -22.20
C GLN A 124 2.58 9.67 -23.61
#